data_AF-A0A379CIQ5-F1
#
_entry.id   AF-A0A379CIQ5-F1
#
_cell.length_a   1.000
_cell.length_b   1.000
_cell.length_c   1.000
_cell.angle_alpha   90.00
_cell.angle_beta   90.00
_cell.angle_gamma   90.00
#
_symmetry.space_group_name_H-M   'P 1'
#
loop_
_entity.id
_entity.type
_entity.pdbx_description
1 polymer ?
#
loop_
_entity_poly.entity_id
_entity_poly.type
_entity_poly.pdbx_seq_one_letter_code
_entity_poly.pdbx_strand_id
1 'polypeptide(L)'
;MMTNKEIRAVARERLSGNWLKMLLVNIIVCAIIGAGSYFSTVKEAIYITLVMSIISVILVTGQTNLTFNIAKGKEWRAGNFFVGIKEYLRSFGYNILIGLMVVAIEIVFVFLIVSNSVAALIGKPSNLDLAQSIKHMHPENIGLAVGFLLVMVFILILIDLMYSMVIYIILEKNSDIGIIKSMKYSRKLMKKRKAKLFGLYLSFIGWSLLSILTLGIGILFLNSYIMTSMGIFYVELLKDKAELADEVGLVSHNDFVEMNEYRVVDTESLEVIKDEDNDNNQEHKEIDKDVEEGSEEGQNNEDNQETEKSSDDQDK
;
A
#
# COMPACT_ATOMS: atom_id res chain seq x y z
N MET A 1 18.75 7.48 0.25
CA MET A 1 17.42 6.87 0.11
C MET A 1 16.98 6.31 1.44
N MET A 2 15.85 6.78 1.96
CA MET A 2 15.25 6.27 3.19
C MET A 2 15.01 4.74 3.14
N THR A 3 15.08 4.11 4.31
CA THR A 3 14.67 2.72 4.53
C THR A 3 13.15 2.58 4.46
N ASN A 4 12.64 1.36 4.31
CA ASN A 4 11.18 1.15 4.28
C ASN A 4 10.54 1.38 5.66
N LYS A 5 11.31 1.22 6.76
CA LYS A 5 10.87 1.60 8.11
C LYS A 5 10.73 3.12 8.20
N GLU A 6 11.73 3.87 7.73
CA GLU A 6 11.73 5.33 7.75
C GLU A 6 10.60 5.94 6.91
N ILE A 7 10.37 5.47 5.68
CA ILE A 7 9.25 5.97 4.83
C ILE A 7 7.89 5.77 5.53
N ARG A 8 7.72 4.64 6.22
CA ARG A 8 6.51 4.33 6.98
C ARG A 8 6.38 5.19 8.24
N ALA A 9 7.48 5.43 8.94
CA ALA A 9 7.50 6.32 10.11
C ALA A 9 7.10 7.75 9.72
N VAL A 10 7.76 8.31 8.71
CA VAL A 10 7.43 9.64 8.18
C VAL A 10 5.98 9.70 7.69
N ALA A 11 5.50 8.68 6.97
CA ALA A 11 4.10 8.66 6.51
C ALA A 11 3.10 8.71 7.67
N ARG A 12 3.38 7.99 8.78
CA ARG A 12 2.54 7.98 9.98
C ARG A 12 2.56 9.34 10.66
N GLU A 13 3.72 9.94 10.78
CA GLU A 13 3.92 11.28 11.36
C GLU A 13 3.18 12.35 10.54
N ARG A 14 3.33 12.36 9.22
CA ARG A 14 2.65 13.33 8.34
C ARG A 14 1.13 13.18 8.35
N LEU A 15 0.64 11.96 8.62
CA LEU A 15 -0.79 11.70 8.80
C LEU A 15 -1.29 12.05 10.21
N SER A 16 -0.40 12.27 11.19
CA SER A 16 -0.80 12.70 12.53
C SER A 16 -1.61 14.00 12.45
N GLY A 17 -2.70 14.07 13.24
CA GLY A 17 -3.68 15.17 13.17
C GLY A 17 -4.63 15.14 11.95
N ASN A 18 -4.38 14.32 10.93
CA ASN A 18 -5.22 14.21 9.73
C ASN A 18 -5.85 12.82 9.52
N TRP A 19 -5.52 11.83 10.35
CA TRP A 19 -6.07 10.46 10.28
C TRP A 19 -7.60 10.42 10.17
N LEU A 20 -8.31 11.13 11.04
CA LEU A 20 -9.77 11.13 11.05
C LEU A 20 -10.35 11.75 9.76
N LYS A 21 -9.71 12.80 9.25
CA LYS A 21 -10.11 13.46 8.00
C LYS A 21 -9.94 12.52 6.81
N MET A 22 -8.82 11.81 6.75
CA MET A 22 -8.55 10.83 5.71
C MET A 22 -9.43 9.59 5.80
N LEU A 23 -9.74 9.14 7.02
CA LEU A 23 -10.72 8.07 7.27
C LEU A 23 -12.08 8.45 6.68
N LEU A 24 -12.56 9.67 6.95
CA LEU A 24 -13.84 10.15 6.42
C LEU A 24 -13.83 10.19 4.88
N VAL A 25 -12.74 10.64 4.26
CA VAL A 25 -12.57 10.60 2.80
C VAL A 25 -12.66 9.15 2.28
N ASN A 26 -11.98 8.20 2.92
CA ASN A 26 -12.00 6.80 2.49
C ASN A 26 -13.37 6.15 2.67
N ILE A 27 -14.11 6.48 3.73
CA ILE A 27 -15.48 6.01 3.93
C ILE A 27 -16.40 6.54 2.82
N ILE A 28 -16.33 7.84 2.49
CA ILE A 28 -17.14 8.43 1.42
C ILE A 28 -16.82 7.77 0.08
N VAL A 29 -15.54 7.61 -0.25
CA VAL A 29 -15.12 6.96 -1.50
C VAL A 29 -15.58 5.51 -1.55
N CYS A 30 -15.43 4.76 -0.45
CA CYS A 30 -15.90 3.39 -0.34
C CYS A 30 -17.42 3.29 -0.52
N ALA A 31 -18.19 4.20 0.10
CA ALA A 31 -19.65 4.25 -0.03
C ALA A 31 -20.09 4.54 -1.47
N ILE A 32 -19.44 5.48 -2.17
CA ILE A 32 -19.75 5.79 -3.58
C ILE A 32 -19.46 4.58 -4.47
N ILE A 33 -18.27 3.98 -4.34
CA ILE A 33 -17.86 2.81 -5.13
C ILE A 33 -18.75 1.60 -4.83
N GLY A 34 -19.05 1.34 -3.56
CA GLY A 34 -19.90 0.25 -3.11
C GLY A 34 -21.33 0.39 -3.62
N ALA A 35 -21.94 1.56 -3.51
CA ALA A 35 -23.27 1.84 -4.04
C ALA A 35 -23.32 1.62 -5.56
N GLY A 36 -22.37 2.17 -6.31
CA GLY A 36 -22.32 1.99 -7.76
C GLY A 36 -22.09 0.53 -8.18
N SER A 37 -21.32 -0.23 -7.41
CA SER A 37 -21.11 -1.67 -7.63
C SER A 37 -22.37 -2.48 -7.34
N TYR A 38 -23.17 -2.09 -6.34
CA TYR A 38 -24.47 -2.72 -6.09
C TYR A 38 -25.43 -2.49 -7.25
N PHE A 39 -25.56 -1.24 -7.72
CA PHE A 39 -26.46 -0.91 -8.83
C PHE A 39 -26.04 -1.52 -10.17
N SER A 40 -24.75 -1.77 -10.39
CA SER A 40 -24.28 -2.40 -11.64
C SER A 40 -24.67 -3.88 -11.78
N THR A 41 -25.01 -4.57 -10.68
CA THR A 41 -25.46 -5.97 -10.70
C THR A 41 -26.92 -6.14 -11.12
N VAL A 42 -27.69 -5.06 -11.17
CA VAL A 42 -29.07 -5.07 -11.67
C VAL A 42 -29.04 -5.16 -13.20
N LYS A 43 -29.75 -6.14 -13.78
CA LYS A 43 -29.56 -6.70 -15.14
C LYS A 43 -29.58 -5.74 -16.35
N GLU A 44 -29.78 -4.44 -16.16
CA GLU A 44 -29.91 -3.42 -17.24
C GLU A 44 -28.88 -2.28 -17.14
N ALA A 45 -27.85 -2.43 -16.29
CA ALA A 45 -26.99 -1.34 -15.85
C ALA A 45 -25.57 -1.34 -16.46
N ILE A 46 -25.33 -1.86 -17.68
CA ILE A 46 -23.97 -1.85 -18.26
C ILE A 46 -23.37 -0.43 -18.37
N TYR A 47 -24.23 0.57 -18.58
CA TYR A 47 -23.86 1.98 -18.58
C TYR A 47 -23.41 2.47 -17.21
N ILE A 48 -23.93 1.90 -16.11
CA ILE A 48 -23.52 2.25 -14.73
C ILE A 48 -22.05 1.86 -14.50
N THR A 49 -21.60 0.72 -15.02
CA THR A 49 -20.18 0.30 -14.89
C THR A 49 -19.23 1.31 -15.56
N LEU A 50 -19.59 1.82 -16.75
CA LEU A 50 -18.81 2.85 -17.44
C LEU A 50 -18.82 4.19 -16.69
N VAL A 51 -19.97 4.60 -16.16
CA VAL A 51 -20.06 5.81 -15.35
C VAL A 51 -19.22 5.67 -14.08
N MET A 52 -19.27 4.51 -13.42
CA MET A 52 -18.50 4.24 -12.20
C MET A 52 -17.00 4.16 -12.46
N SER A 53 -16.54 3.75 -13.64
CA SER A 53 -15.12 3.77 -13.96
C SER A 53 -14.59 5.21 -14.09
N ILE A 54 -15.37 6.12 -14.68
CA ILE A 54 -15.03 7.55 -14.76
C ILE A 54 -15.01 8.16 -13.34
N ILE A 55 -16.05 7.89 -12.55
CA ILE A 55 -16.11 8.35 -11.15
C ILE A 55 -14.91 7.82 -10.36
N SER A 56 -14.56 6.55 -10.51
CA SER A 56 -13.40 5.94 -9.83
C SER A 56 -12.10 6.69 -10.13
N VAL A 57 -11.85 7.08 -11.39
CA VAL A 57 -10.67 7.88 -11.74
C VAL A 57 -10.65 9.23 -11.02
N ILE A 58 -11.81 9.89 -10.89
CA ILE A 58 -11.92 11.17 -10.15
C ILE A 58 -11.61 10.95 -8.67
N LEU A 59 -12.21 9.93 -8.06
CA LEU A 59 -12.03 9.62 -6.64
C LEU A 59 -10.58 9.26 -6.31
N VAL A 60 -9.98 8.34 -7.08
CA VAL A 60 -8.59 7.88 -6.86
C VAL A 60 -7.60 9.03 -7.09
N THR A 61 -7.78 9.83 -8.14
CA THR A 61 -6.91 10.98 -8.41
C THR A 61 -7.01 12.02 -7.29
N GLY A 62 -8.23 12.30 -6.82
CA GLY A 62 -8.46 13.26 -5.73
C GLY A 62 -7.89 12.78 -4.39
N GLN A 63 -8.10 11.51 -4.03
CA GLN A 63 -7.47 10.90 -2.86
C GLN A 63 -5.95 10.97 -2.95
N THR A 64 -5.38 10.63 -4.12
CA THR A 64 -3.94 10.70 -4.35
C THR A 64 -3.42 12.12 -4.15
N ASN A 65 -4.11 13.13 -4.67
CA ASN A 65 -3.69 14.52 -4.49
C ASN A 65 -3.72 14.98 -3.03
N LEU A 66 -4.74 14.57 -2.26
CA LEU A 66 -4.77 14.85 -0.81
C LEU A 66 -3.57 14.21 -0.10
N THR A 67 -3.36 12.90 -0.28
CA THR A 67 -2.26 12.19 0.37
C THR A 67 -0.90 12.65 -0.12
N PHE A 68 -0.80 13.09 -1.37
CA PHE A 68 0.43 13.59 -1.94
C PHE A 68 0.79 14.97 -1.38
N ASN A 69 -0.19 15.84 -1.15
CA ASN A 69 0.05 17.09 -0.43
C ASN A 69 0.51 16.84 1.01
N ILE A 70 -0.12 15.89 1.72
CA ILE A 70 0.33 15.47 3.06
C ILE A 70 1.75 14.91 3.03
N ALA A 71 2.07 14.09 2.02
CA ALA A 71 3.41 13.54 1.80
C ALA A 71 4.47 14.62 1.48
N LYS A 72 4.05 15.80 1.01
CA LYS A 72 4.91 16.98 0.84
C LYS A 72 4.92 17.88 2.09
N GLY A 73 4.29 17.46 3.18
CA GLY A 73 4.20 18.24 4.42
C GLY A 73 3.24 19.41 4.36
N LYS A 74 2.41 19.50 3.33
CA LYS A 74 1.41 20.57 3.20
C LYS A 74 0.21 20.27 4.10
N GLU A 75 -0.39 21.32 4.64
CA GLU A 75 -1.59 21.17 5.46
C GLU A 75 -2.73 20.52 4.68
N TRP A 76 -3.52 19.72 5.39
CA TRP A 76 -4.70 19.10 4.82
C TRP A 76 -5.75 20.16 4.47
N ARG A 77 -6.23 20.15 3.22
CA ARG A 77 -7.32 21.01 2.76
C ARG A 77 -8.27 20.19 1.88
N ALA A 78 -9.55 20.12 2.25
CA ALA A 78 -10.56 19.37 1.51
C ALA A 78 -10.63 19.79 0.03
N GLY A 79 -10.44 21.08 -0.27
CA GLY A 79 -10.43 21.61 -1.64
C GLY A 79 -9.36 20.99 -2.54
N ASN A 80 -8.26 20.49 -1.98
CA ASN A 80 -7.22 19.80 -2.74
C ASN A 80 -7.67 18.41 -3.22
N PHE A 81 -8.84 17.91 -2.82
CA PHE A 81 -9.42 16.71 -3.42
C PHE A 81 -9.74 16.91 -4.91
N PHE A 82 -10.22 18.11 -5.26
CA PHE A 82 -10.55 18.43 -6.63
C PHE A 82 -9.33 19.00 -7.35
N VAL A 83 -8.85 18.28 -8.35
CA VAL A 83 -7.77 18.73 -9.23
C VAL A 83 -8.33 19.41 -10.47
N GLY A 84 -7.47 20.05 -11.26
CA GLY A 84 -7.90 20.65 -12.51
C GLY A 84 -8.41 19.58 -13.50
N ILE A 85 -9.27 20.02 -14.42
CA ILE A 85 -9.85 19.13 -15.44
C ILE A 85 -8.77 18.48 -16.32
N LYS A 86 -7.66 19.19 -16.57
CA LYS A 86 -6.53 18.68 -17.37
C LYS A 86 -5.86 17.49 -16.68
N GLU A 87 -5.70 17.55 -15.36
CA GLU A 87 -5.12 16.49 -14.54
C GLU A 87 -6.04 15.26 -14.54
N TYR A 88 -7.35 15.45 -14.38
CA TYR A 88 -8.32 14.36 -14.50
C TYR A 88 -8.29 13.70 -15.88
N LEU A 89 -8.26 14.49 -16.97
CA LEU A 89 -8.19 13.95 -18.33
C LEU A 89 -6.87 13.20 -18.58
N ARG A 90 -5.76 13.68 -18.04
CA ARG A 90 -4.46 12.99 -18.12
C ARG A 90 -4.46 11.69 -17.31
N SER A 91 -5.00 11.69 -16.09
CA SER A 91 -5.16 10.49 -15.27
C SER A 91 -6.09 9.47 -15.94
N PHE A 92 -7.19 9.93 -16.54
CA PHE A 92 -8.11 9.07 -17.29
C PHE A 92 -7.41 8.45 -18.50
N GLY A 93 -6.75 9.25 -19.33
CA GLY A 93 -6.02 8.75 -20.50
C GLY A 93 -4.87 7.80 -20.11
N TYR A 94 -4.19 8.03 -18.99
CA TYR A 94 -3.22 7.09 -18.42
C TYR A 94 -3.88 5.75 -18.06
N ASN A 95 -5.03 5.76 -17.37
CA ASN A 95 -5.76 4.56 -17.00
C ASN A 95 -6.24 3.76 -18.23
N ILE A 96 -6.67 4.44 -19.29
CA ILE A 96 -6.99 3.79 -20.56
C ILE A 96 -5.75 3.14 -21.18
N LEU A 97 -4.62 3.84 -21.23
CA LEU A 97 -3.41 3.33 -21.85
C LEU A 97 -2.82 2.12 -21.10
N ILE A 98 -2.80 2.18 -19.76
CA ILE A 98 -2.37 1.05 -18.94
C ILE A 98 -3.37 -0.10 -19.02
N GLY A 99 -4.68 0.18 -19.04
CA GLY A 99 -5.73 -0.81 -19.21
C GLY A 99 -5.62 -1.57 -20.52
N LEU A 100 -5.39 -0.87 -21.65
CA LEU A 100 -5.14 -1.50 -22.95
C LEU A 100 -3.89 -2.38 -22.93
N MET A 101 -2.82 -1.94 -22.26
CA MET A 101 -1.60 -2.73 -22.11
C MET A 101 -1.86 -4.02 -21.30
N VAL A 102 -2.61 -3.93 -20.20
CA VAL A 102 -2.98 -5.07 -19.36
C VAL A 102 -3.87 -6.05 -20.12
N VAL A 103 -4.93 -5.56 -20.79
CA VAL A 103 -5.82 -6.39 -21.60
C VAL A 103 -5.06 -7.10 -22.73
N ALA A 104 -4.11 -6.42 -23.40
CA ALA A 104 -3.28 -7.06 -24.42
C ALA A 104 -2.45 -8.22 -23.86
N ILE A 105 -1.88 -8.06 -22.66
CA ILE A 105 -1.13 -9.12 -21.98
C ILE A 105 -2.06 -10.27 -21.59
N GLU A 106 -3.22 -9.96 -21.00
CA GLU A 106 -4.22 -10.96 -20.62
C GLU A 106 -4.69 -11.77 -21.83
N ILE A 107 -4.96 -11.14 -22.98
CA ILE A 107 -5.34 -11.85 -24.20
C ILE A 107 -4.26 -12.85 -24.63
N VAL A 108 -2.99 -12.44 -24.60
CA VAL A 108 -1.86 -13.33 -24.95
C VAL A 108 -1.79 -14.51 -23.99
N PHE A 109 -1.85 -14.27 -22.67
CA PHE A 109 -1.78 -15.36 -21.68
C PHE A 109 -3.00 -16.26 -21.68
N VAL A 110 -4.20 -15.72 -21.88
CA VAL A 110 -5.43 -16.50 -22.06
C VAL A 110 -5.31 -17.37 -23.30
N PHE A 111 -4.81 -16.85 -24.42
CA PHE A 111 -4.55 -17.64 -25.62
C PHE A 111 -3.56 -18.78 -25.38
N LEU A 112 -2.47 -18.53 -24.62
CA LEU A 112 -1.50 -19.57 -24.24
C LEU A 112 -2.12 -20.65 -23.34
N ILE A 113 -2.94 -20.27 -22.37
CA ILE A 113 -3.60 -21.21 -21.45
C ILE A 113 -4.67 -22.03 -22.19
N VAL A 114 -5.48 -21.38 -23.03
CA VAL A 114 -6.54 -22.03 -23.81
C VAL A 114 -5.95 -22.95 -24.88
N SER A 115 -4.93 -22.52 -25.62
CA SER A 115 -4.29 -23.37 -26.64
C SER A 115 -3.67 -24.63 -26.04
N ASN A 116 -3.02 -24.51 -24.87
CA ASN A 116 -2.53 -25.66 -24.11
C ASN A 116 -3.68 -26.61 -23.70
N SER A 117 -4.81 -26.05 -23.26
CA SER A 117 -5.99 -26.82 -22.86
C SER A 117 -6.65 -27.55 -24.03
N VAL A 118 -6.74 -26.92 -25.20
CA VAL A 118 -7.31 -27.51 -26.42
C VAL A 118 -6.41 -28.63 -26.95
N ALA A 119 -5.08 -28.44 -26.97
CA ALA A 119 -4.12 -29.47 -27.37
C ALA A 119 -4.28 -30.75 -26.53
N ALA A 120 -4.56 -30.62 -25.23
CA ALA A 120 -4.79 -31.74 -24.32
C ALA A 120 -6.09 -32.55 -24.57
N LEU A 121 -7.00 -32.01 -25.41
CA LEU A 121 -8.29 -32.60 -25.76
C LEU A 121 -8.32 -33.24 -27.16
N ILE A 122 -7.33 -32.98 -28.02
CA ILE A 122 -7.25 -33.58 -29.36
C ILE A 122 -7.20 -35.10 -29.23
N GLY A 123 -8.17 -35.80 -29.83
CA GLY A 123 -8.28 -37.27 -29.80
C GLY A 123 -9.12 -37.85 -28.66
N LYS A 124 -9.75 -37.03 -27.80
CA LYS A 124 -10.63 -37.47 -26.72
C LYS A 124 -12.12 -37.30 -27.07
N PRO A 125 -13.03 -38.16 -26.58
CA PRO A 125 -14.45 -38.13 -26.92
C PRO A 125 -15.15 -36.84 -26.44
N SER A 126 -16.09 -36.34 -27.26
CA SER A 126 -16.76 -35.02 -27.15
C SER A 126 -17.70 -34.83 -25.95
N ASN A 127 -17.98 -35.88 -25.18
CA ASN A 127 -19.01 -35.89 -24.14
C ASN A 127 -18.42 -35.68 -22.73
N LEU A 128 -17.20 -35.12 -22.66
CA LEU A 128 -16.41 -35.03 -21.44
C LEU A 128 -16.81 -33.79 -20.63
N ASP A 129 -17.48 -33.98 -19.49
CA ASP A 129 -17.81 -32.91 -18.56
C ASP A 129 -16.54 -32.25 -17.98
N LEU A 130 -16.60 -31.00 -17.52
CA LEU A 130 -15.45 -30.19 -17.06
C LEU A 130 -14.69 -30.90 -15.93
N ALA A 131 -15.40 -31.49 -14.98
CA ALA A 131 -14.80 -32.23 -13.86
C ALA A 131 -14.05 -33.49 -14.33
N GLN A 132 -14.55 -34.15 -15.37
CA GLN A 132 -13.90 -35.31 -15.97
C GLN A 132 -12.71 -34.88 -16.82
N SER A 133 -12.79 -33.73 -17.50
CA SER A 133 -11.69 -33.12 -18.25
C SER A 133 -10.49 -32.77 -17.36
N ILE A 134 -10.73 -32.21 -16.16
CA ILE A 134 -9.68 -31.90 -15.19
C ILE A 134 -9.04 -33.19 -14.63
N LYS A 135 -9.82 -34.23 -14.35
CA LYS A 135 -9.30 -35.52 -13.86
C LYS A 135 -8.47 -36.29 -14.90
N HIS A 136 -8.74 -36.08 -16.18
CA HIS A 136 -7.99 -36.72 -17.29
C HIS A 136 -6.96 -35.77 -17.93
N MET A 137 -6.74 -34.58 -17.34
CA MET A 137 -5.59 -33.75 -17.69
C MET A 137 -4.35 -34.38 -17.09
N HIS A 138 -3.36 -34.61 -17.96
CA HIS A 138 -2.06 -35.07 -17.52
C HIS A 138 -1.40 -33.96 -16.67
N PRO A 139 -0.74 -34.28 -15.54
CA PRO A 139 -0.25 -33.29 -14.57
C PRO A 139 0.61 -32.16 -15.15
N GLU A 140 1.35 -32.42 -16.23
CA GLU A 140 2.18 -31.42 -16.93
C GLU A 140 1.36 -30.27 -17.53
N ASN A 141 0.13 -30.52 -18.00
CA ASN A 141 -0.70 -29.47 -18.60
C ASN A 141 -1.22 -28.50 -17.53
N ILE A 142 -1.52 -29.02 -16.34
CA ILE A 142 -1.91 -28.20 -15.18
C ILE A 142 -0.70 -27.39 -14.71
N GLY A 143 0.47 -28.04 -14.58
CA GLY A 143 1.71 -27.35 -14.19
C GLY A 143 2.08 -26.21 -15.13
N LEU A 144 1.94 -26.43 -16.44
CA LEU A 144 2.22 -25.42 -17.46
C LEU A 144 1.22 -24.25 -17.42
N ALA A 145 -0.09 -24.54 -17.28
CA ALA A 145 -1.11 -23.49 -17.13
C ALA A 145 -0.89 -22.63 -15.87
N VAL A 146 -0.56 -23.26 -14.74
CA VAL A 146 -0.18 -22.56 -13.51
C VAL A 146 1.10 -21.74 -13.71
N GLY A 147 2.09 -22.28 -14.42
CA GLY A 147 3.31 -21.57 -14.79
C GLY A 147 3.01 -20.29 -15.59
N PHE A 148 2.17 -20.36 -16.61
CA PHE A 148 1.74 -19.19 -17.37
C PHE A 148 0.99 -18.17 -16.50
N LEU A 149 0.11 -18.61 -15.60
CA LEU A 149 -0.59 -17.74 -14.67
C LEU A 149 0.41 -16.99 -13.76
N LEU A 150 1.39 -17.70 -13.19
CA LEU A 150 2.42 -17.09 -12.33
C LEU A 150 3.27 -16.08 -13.09
N VAL A 151 3.68 -16.40 -14.33
CA VAL A 151 4.43 -15.47 -15.19
C VAL A 151 3.58 -14.24 -15.54
N MET A 152 2.30 -14.41 -15.85
CA MET A 152 1.38 -13.31 -16.12
C MET A 152 1.29 -12.38 -14.91
N VAL A 153 1.01 -12.93 -13.72
CA VAL A 153 0.92 -12.16 -12.47
C VAL A 153 2.24 -11.43 -12.20
N PHE A 154 3.38 -12.09 -12.38
CA PHE A 154 4.69 -11.47 -12.23
C PHE A 154 4.91 -10.28 -13.18
N ILE A 155 4.53 -10.41 -14.45
CA ILE A 155 4.62 -9.31 -15.44
C ILE A 155 3.71 -8.14 -15.04
N LEU A 156 2.47 -8.41 -14.61
CA LEU A 156 1.54 -7.38 -14.16
C LEU A 156 2.07 -6.60 -12.96
N ILE A 157 2.66 -7.30 -11.98
CA ILE A 157 3.33 -6.65 -10.83
C ILE A 157 4.48 -5.76 -11.31
N LEU A 158 5.30 -6.22 -12.26
CA LEU A 158 6.41 -5.42 -12.79
C LEU A 158 5.94 -4.16 -13.53
N ILE A 159 4.79 -4.24 -14.21
CA ILE A 159 4.16 -3.11 -14.91
C ILE A 159 3.65 -2.09 -13.89
N ASP A 160 2.91 -2.55 -12.87
CA ASP A 160 2.37 -1.71 -11.81
C ASP A 160 3.50 -0.96 -11.07
N LEU A 161 4.53 -1.67 -10.63
CA LEU A 161 5.71 -1.05 -10.00
C LEU A 161 6.36 -0.01 -10.91
N MET A 162 6.43 -0.28 -12.21
CA MET A 162 7.10 0.57 -13.19
C MET A 162 6.34 1.87 -13.51
N TYR A 163 5.00 1.85 -13.43
CA TYR A 163 4.14 2.99 -13.71
C TYR A 163 3.48 3.60 -12.46
N SER A 164 3.78 3.08 -11.27
CA SER A 164 3.31 3.59 -9.97
C SER A 164 3.54 5.09 -9.74
N MET A 165 4.56 5.69 -10.38
CA MET A 165 4.89 7.11 -10.20
C MET A 165 4.16 8.04 -11.17
N VAL A 166 3.42 7.52 -12.15
CA VAL A 166 2.79 8.34 -13.20
C VAL A 166 1.75 9.29 -12.63
N ILE A 167 0.93 8.83 -11.68
CA ILE A 167 -0.10 9.67 -11.06
C ILE A 167 0.50 10.86 -10.31
N TYR A 168 1.61 10.67 -9.59
CA TYR A 168 2.32 11.75 -8.90
C TYR A 168 2.94 12.75 -9.88
N ILE A 169 3.51 12.26 -10.99
CA ILE A 169 4.01 13.13 -12.08
C ILE A 169 2.89 13.98 -12.67
N ILE A 170 1.69 13.43 -12.86
CA ILE A 170 0.53 14.16 -13.41
C ILE A 170 0.05 15.24 -12.43
N LEU A 171 0.08 14.95 -11.12
CA LEU A 171 -0.37 15.86 -10.06
C LEU A 171 0.64 16.97 -9.74
N GLU A 172 1.84 16.94 -10.34
CA GLU A 172 2.84 17.97 -10.14
C GLU A 172 2.44 19.26 -10.87
N LYS A 173 2.50 20.41 -10.16
CA LYS A 173 1.88 21.68 -10.58
C LYS A 173 2.40 22.24 -11.91
N ASN A 174 3.61 21.88 -12.32
CA ASN A 174 4.25 22.36 -13.55
C ASN A 174 4.26 21.32 -14.68
N SER A 175 3.55 20.21 -14.53
CA SER A 175 3.62 19.10 -15.47
C SER A 175 2.65 19.27 -16.65
N ASP A 176 2.88 20.19 -17.61
CA ASP A 176 2.19 20.10 -18.92
C ASP A 176 2.79 18.98 -19.82
N ILE A 177 3.07 17.86 -19.17
CA ILE A 177 3.78 16.71 -19.73
C ILE A 177 2.71 15.73 -20.21
N GLY A 178 2.70 15.44 -21.52
CA GLY A 178 1.77 14.46 -22.08
C GLY A 178 1.90 13.07 -21.42
N ILE A 179 0.82 12.29 -21.44
CA ILE A 179 0.70 10.97 -20.77
C ILE A 179 1.87 10.03 -21.09
N ILE A 180 2.23 9.92 -22.38
CA ILE A 180 3.33 9.05 -22.83
C ILE A 180 4.67 9.48 -22.24
N LYS A 181 4.90 10.80 -22.15
CA LYS A 181 6.10 11.35 -21.52
C LYS A 181 6.09 11.04 -20.02
N SER A 182 4.98 11.25 -19.31
CA SER A 182 4.84 10.90 -17.88
C SER A 182 5.14 9.41 -17.63
N MET A 183 4.62 8.51 -18.47
CA MET A 183 4.94 7.07 -18.41
C MET A 183 6.41 6.77 -18.68
N LYS A 184 7.04 7.45 -19.64
CA LYS A 184 8.48 7.33 -19.90
C LYS A 184 9.31 7.80 -18.70
N TYR A 185 8.89 8.87 -18.04
CA TYR A 185 9.57 9.39 -16.86
C TYR A 185 9.40 8.50 -15.65
N SER A 186 8.20 7.98 -15.38
CA SER A 186 8.00 6.96 -14.34
C SER A 186 8.94 5.77 -14.55
N ARG A 187 9.09 5.28 -15.79
CA ARG A 187 10.04 4.20 -16.11
C ARG A 187 11.49 4.56 -15.79
N LYS A 188 11.92 5.77 -16.15
CA LYS A 188 13.28 6.25 -15.86
C LYS A 188 13.50 6.44 -14.35
N LEU A 189 12.53 7.02 -13.63
CA LEU A 189 12.54 7.21 -12.17
C LEU A 189 12.56 5.86 -11.43
N MET A 190 11.83 4.86 -11.90
CA MET A 190 11.78 3.54 -11.28
C MET A 190 12.96 2.62 -11.62
N LYS A 191 13.83 2.98 -12.58
CA LYS A 191 15.02 2.18 -12.94
C LYS A 191 15.91 1.98 -11.71
N LYS A 192 16.26 0.71 -11.41
CA LYS A 192 16.99 0.24 -10.22
C LYS A 192 16.27 0.42 -8.86
N ARG A 193 15.05 0.98 -8.83
CA ARG A 193 14.28 1.24 -7.59
C ARG A 193 12.98 0.42 -7.46
N LYS A 194 12.64 -0.43 -8.44
CA LYS A 194 11.46 -1.32 -8.40
C LYS A 194 11.43 -2.27 -7.20
N ALA A 195 12.56 -2.93 -6.91
CA ALA A 195 12.65 -3.86 -5.78
C ALA A 195 12.47 -3.15 -4.43
N LYS A 196 12.93 -1.89 -4.33
CA LYS A 196 12.74 -1.06 -3.15
C LYS A 196 11.26 -0.76 -2.92
N LEU A 197 10.54 -0.36 -3.97
CA LEU A 197 9.09 -0.13 -3.93
C LEU A 197 8.32 -1.43 -3.63
N PHE A 198 8.71 -2.54 -4.25
CA PHE A 198 8.12 -3.85 -3.96
C PHE A 198 8.29 -4.22 -2.48
N GLY A 199 9.50 -4.06 -1.94
CA GLY A 199 9.76 -4.25 -0.51
C GLY A 199 8.94 -3.31 0.38
N LEU A 200 8.62 -2.10 -0.08
CA LEU A 200 7.76 -1.17 0.64
C LEU A 200 6.32 -1.72 0.69
N TYR A 201 5.77 -2.17 -0.44
CA TYR A 201 4.47 -2.86 -0.48
C TYR A 201 4.45 -4.11 0.41
N LEU A 202 5.49 -4.94 0.38
CA LEU A 202 5.60 -6.12 1.25
C LEU A 202 5.58 -5.75 2.73
N SER A 203 6.16 -4.61 3.10
CA SER A 203 6.13 -4.16 4.50
C SER A 203 4.72 -3.79 5.01
N PHE A 204 3.74 -3.66 4.12
CA PHE A 204 2.33 -3.46 4.45
C PHE A 204 1.54 -4.77 4.54
N ILE A 205 2.07 -5.93 4.11
CA ILE A 205 1.30 -7.18 4.08
C ILE A 205 0.77 -7.59 5.47
N GLY A 206 1.58 -7.38 6.52
CA GLY A 206 1.17 -7.64 7.90
C GLY A 206 0.04 -6.71 8.35
N TRP A 207 0.11 -5.43 7.98
CA TRP A 207 -0.95 -4.46 8.25
C TRP A 207 -2.24 -4.77 7.47
N SER A 208 -2.11 -5.26 6.23
CA SER A 208 -3.23 -5.72 5.41
C SER A 208 -3.92 -6.92 6.05
N LEU A 209 -3.15 -7.90 6.53
CA LEU A 209 -3.70 -9.08 7.21
C LEU A 209 -4.42 -8.70 8.50
N LEU A 210 -3.84 -7.81 9.31
CA LEU A 210 -4.46 -7.29 10.52
C LEU A 210 -5.76 -6.54 10.20
N SER A 211 -5.76 -5.78 9.11
CA SER A 211 -6.95 -5.05 8.65
C SER A 211 -8.10 -5.99 8.28
N ILE A 212 -7.81 -7.14 7.68
CA ILE A 212 -8.82 -8.17 7.36
C ILE A 212 -9.44 -8.74 8.64
N LEU A 213 -8.64 -8.98 9.69
CA LEU A 213 -9.15 -9.48 10.98
C LEU A 213 -10.12 -8.51 11.65
N THR A 214 -9.99 -7.20 11.38
CA THR A 214 -10.93 -6.16 11.85
C THR A 214 -12.19 -6.00 10.97
N LEU A 215 -12.62 -7.07 10.28
CA LEU A 215 -13.71 -7.05 9.29
C LEU A 215 -13.50 -6.03 8.15
N GLY A 216 -12.25 -5.72 7.83
CA GLY A 216 -11.89 -4.77 6.78
C GLY A 216 -11.89 -3.30 7.21
N ILE A 217 -12.23 -2.96 8.45
CA ILE A 217 -12.21 -1.57 8.95
C ILE A 217 -10.80 -0.99 8.89
N GLY A 218 -9.78 -1.77 9.25
CA GLY A 218 -8.38 -1.36 9.17
C GLY A 218 -7.92 -0.94 7.77
N ILE A 219 -8.58 -1.45 6.71
CA ILE A 219 -8.24 -1.13 5.31
C ILE A 219 -8.46 0.36 5.04
N LEU A 220 -9.47 0.97 5.69
CA LEU A 220 -9.77 2.39 5.53
C LEU A 220 -8.65 3.27 6.08
N PHE A 221 -7.96 2.87 7.14
CA PHE A 221 -6.78 3.60 7.63
C PHE A 221 -5.54 3.28 6.78
N LEU A 222 -5.37 2.00 6.46
CA LEU A 222 -4.23 1.50 5.72
C LEU A 222 -4.13 2.12 4.32
N ASN A 223 -5.25 2.40 3.66
CA ASN A 223 -5.25 3.01 2.33
C ASN A 223 -4.51 4.36 2.32
N SER A 224 -4.88 5.28 3.20
CA SER A 224 -4.19 6.58 3.28
C SER A 224 -2.75 6.45 3.75
N TYR A 225 -2.46 5.47 4.60
CA TYR A 225 -1.09 5.19 5.03
C TYR A 225 -0.19 4.77 3.85
N ILE A 226 -0.67 3.82 3.03
CA ILE A 226 0.03 3.38 1.82
C ILE A 226 0.19 4.53 0.84
N MET A 227 -0.89 5.26 0.52
CA MET A 227 -0.87 6.35 -0.46
C MET A 227 0.09 7.48 -0.06
N THR A 228 0.15 7.85 1.23
CA THR A 228 1.13 8.82 1.75
C THR A 228 2.56 8.28 1.67
N SER A 229 2.80 7.02 2.03
CA SER A 229 4.13 6.39 1.87
C SER A 229 4.59 6.35 0.41
N MET A 230 3.69 6.12 -0.54
CA MET A 230 4.01 6.17 -1.97
C MET A 230 4.33 7.60 -2.43
N GLY A 231 3.63 8.61 -1.91
CA GLY A 231 3.97 10.02 -2.15
C GLY A 231 5.36 10.40 -1.61
N ILE A 232 5.70 9.96 -0.40
CA ILE A 232 7.03 10.16 0.20
C ILE A 232 8.10 9.44 -0.63
N PHE A 233 7.83 8.21 -1.05
CA PHE A 233 8.74 7.47 -1.92
C PHE A 233 8.97 8.19 -3.26
N TYR A 234 7.92 8.75 -3.87
CA TYR A 234 8.04 9.56 -5.08
C TYR A 234 8.95 10.79 -4.87
N VAL A 235 8.73 11.54 -3.78
CA VAL A 235 9.57 12.69 -3.41
C VAL A 235 11.03 12.27 -3.24
N GLU A 236 11.29 11.12 -2.62
CA GLU A 236 12.65 10.59 -2.47
C GLU A 236 13.27 10.17 -3.82
N LEU A 237 12.49 9.64 -4.76
CA LEU A 237 12.98 9.34 -6.11
C LEU A 237 13.38 10.59 -6.88
N LEU A 238 12.62 11.68 -6.75
CA LEU A 238 12.96 12.95 -7.39
C LEU A 238 14.28 13.50 -6.85
N LYS A 239 14.52 13.39 -5.53
CA LYS A 239 15.80 13.77 -4.90
C LYS A 239 16.96 12.90 -5.39
N ASP A 240 16.79 11.59 -5.39
CA ASP A 240 17.80 10.61 -5.86
C ASP A 240 18.16 10.81 -7.35
N LYS A 241 17.25 11.40 -8.12
CA LYS A 241 17.38 11.63 -9.57
C LYS A 241 17.13 13.09 -9.92
N ALA A 242 17.71 14.01 -9.15
CA ALA A 242 17.50 15.45 -9.30
C ALA A 242 17.83 15.94 -10.72
N GLU A 243 18.95 15.51 -11.31
CA GLU A 243 19.32 15.86 -12.69
C GLU A 243 18.25 15.45 -13.71
N LEU A 244 17.66 14.26 -13.55
CA LEU A 244 16.60 13.78 -14.43
C LEU A 244 15.28 14.54 -14.18
N ALA A 245 15.00 14.93 -12.94
CA ALA A 245 13.81 15.71 -12.61
C ALA A 245 13.91 17.14 -13.17
N ASP A 246 15.12 17.73 -13.15
CA ASP A 246 15.43 19.03 -13.73
C ASP A 246 15.38 19.01 -15.27
N GLU A 247 16.03 18.03 -15.92
CA GLU A 247 16.00 17.84 -17.40
C GLU A 247 14.57 17.82 -17.94
N VAL A 248 13.65 17.29 -17.15
CA VAL A 248 12.26 17.04 -17.54
C VAL A 248 11.33 18.20 -17.14
N GLY A 249 11.80 19.14 -16.32
CA GLY A 249 10.97 20.20 -15.76
C GLY A 249 9.88 19.67 -14.83
N LEU A 250 10.11 18.54 -14.16
CA LEU A 250 9.18 18.03 -13.13
C LEU A 250 9.20 18.89 -11.88
N VAL A 251 10.32 19.58 -11.63
CA VAL A 251 10.63 20.23 -10.36
C VAL A 251 11.36 21.53 -10.70
N SER A 252 10.85 22.68 -10.24
CA SER A 252 11.58 23.95 -10.33
C SER A 252 12.71 24.00 -9.29
N HIS A 253 13.68 24.91 -9.45
CA HIS A 253 14.74 25.09 -8.44
C HIS A 253 14.18 25.27 -7.01
N ASN A 254 13.06 25.99 -6.88
CA ASN A 254 12.37 26.17 -5.60
C ASN A 254 11.77 24.87 -5.05
N ASP A 255 11.25 24.01 -5.92
CA ASP A 255 10.70 22.72 -5.49
C ASP A 255 11.82 21.77 -4.99
N PHE A 256 13.05 21.88 -5.54
CA PHE A 256 14.22 21.17 -4.98
C PHE A 256 14.63 21.71 -3.62
N VAL A 257 14.56 23.03 -3.41
CA VAL A 257 14.81 23.66 -2.11
C VAL A 257 13.77 23.20 -1.08
N GLU A 258 12.47 23.29 -1.41
CA GLU A 258 11.37 22.81 -0.55
C GLU A 258 11.52 21.31 -0.23
N MET A 259 11.88 20.49 -1.23
CA MET A 259 12.10 19.06 -1.01
C MET A 259 13.32 18.77 -0.12
N ASN A 260 14.41 19.53 -0.24
CA ASN A 260 15.58 19.40 0.63
C ASN A 260 15.27 19.85 2.05
N GLU A 261 14.56 20.96 2.22
CA GLU A 261 14.07 21.42 3.53
C GLU A 261 13.20 20.36 4.19
N TYR A 262 12.25 19.79 3.45
CA TYR A 262 11.44 18.67 3.91
C TYR A 262 12.28 17.42 4.29
N ARG A 263 13.39 17.15 3.58
CA ARG A 263 14.30 16.04 3.93
C ARG A 263 14.99 16.28 5.27
N VAL A 264 15.41 17.51 5.54
CA VAL A 264 16.04 17.88 6.81
C VAL A 264 15.04 17.67 7.94
N VAL A 265 13.81 18.15 7.77
CA VAL A 265 12.71 17.94 8.73
C VAL A 265 12.42 16.45 8.96
N ASP A 266 12.32 15.65 7.89
CA ASP A 266 12.12 14.20 8.06
C ASP A 266 13.31 13.51 8.74
N THR A 267 14.54 14.00 8.52
CA THR A 267 15.73 13.39 9.15
C THR A 267 15.75 13.72 10.64
N GLU A 268 15.42 14.96 11.00
CA GLU A 268 15.26 15.40 12.38
C GLU A 268 14.12 14.68 13.08
N SER A 269 12.96 14.52 12.43
CA SER A 269 11.84 13.76 13.01
C SER A 269 12.16 12.29 13.16
N LEU A 270 12.93 11.70 12.24
CA LEU A 270 13.43 10.33 12.36
C LEU A 270 14.48 10.17 13.47
N GLU A 271 15.28 11.19 13.79
CA GLU A 271 16.18 11.20 14.94
C GLU A 271 15.38 11.25 16.25
N VAL A 272 14.39 12.14 16.35
CA VAL A 272 13.48 12.19 17.51
C VAL A 272 12.75 10.86 17.74
N ILE A 273 12.22 10.23 16.67
CA ILE A 273 11.56 8.92 16.77
C ILE A 273 12.55 7.83 17.23
N LYS A 274 13.81 7.89 16.79
CA LYS A 274 14.84 6.92 17.22
C LYS A 274 15.20 7.11 18.68
N ASP A 275 15.24 8.34 19.16
CA ASP A 275 15.53 8.66 20.56
C ASP A 275 14.39 8.20 21.47
N GLU A 276 13.12 8.45 21.11
CA GLU A 276 11.94 7.93 21.85
C GLU A 276 11.88 6.38 21.84
N ASP A 277 12.18 5.74 20.70
CA ASP A 277 12.25 4.27 20.61
C ASP A 277 13.37 3.71 21.51
N ASN A 278 14.45 4.46 21.75
CA ASN A 278 15.59 4.03 22.57
C ASN A 278 15.32 4.20 24.06
N ASP A 279 14.67 5.30 24.45
CA ASP A 279 14.33 5.62 25.84
C ASP A 279 13.28 4.64 26.39
N ASN A 280 12.21 4.38 25.63
CA ASN A 280 11.20 3.37 25.99
C ASN A 280 11.78 1.95 26.11
N ASN A 281 12.84 1.63 25.38
CA ASN A 281 13.50 0.32 25.42
C ASN A 281 14.53 0.21 26.56
N GLN A 282 14.96 1.34 27.13
CA GLN A 282 15.75 1.39 28.36
C GLN A 282 14.84 1.30 29.59
N GLU A 283 13.72 2.03 29.61
CA GLU A 283 12.71 1.89 30.67
C GLU A 283 12.15 0.47 30.77
N HIS A 284 11.83 -0.18 29.65
CA HIS A 284 11.37 -1.58 29.69
C HIS A 284 12.43 -2.56 30.22
N LYS A 285 13.73 -2.27 30.02
CA LYS A 285 14.82 -3.10 30.56
C LYS A 285 15.12 -2.82 32.02
N GLU A 286 14.86 -1.63 32.53
CA GLU A 286 14.93 -1.33 33.96
C GLU A 286 13.74 -1.96 34.70
N ILE A 287 12.53 -1.87 34.15
CA ILE A 287 11.35 -2.51 34.74
C ILE A 287 11.48 -4.05 34.79
N ASP A 288 12.00 -4.67 33.73
CA ASP A 288 12.23 -6.13 33.75
C ASP A 288 13.32 -6.56 34.75
N LYS A 289 14.32 -5.70 35.01
CA LYS A 289 15.34 -5.93 36.04
C LYS A 289 14.82 -5.74 37.46
N ASP A 290 14.01 -4.72 37.69
CA ASP A 290 13.41 -4.47 39.01
C ASP A 290 12.39 -5.57 39.39
N VAL A 291 11.75 -6.19 38.38
CA VAL A 291 10.86 -7.35 38.58
C VAL A 291 11.64 -8.64 38.86
N GLU A 292 12.81 -8.85 38.25
CA GLU A 292 13.69 -9.98 38.59
C GLU A 292 14.31 -9.79 39.99
N GLU A 293 14.84 -8.61 40.34
CA GLU A 293 15.46 -8.35 41.65
C GLU A 293 14.42 -8.35 42.80
N GLY A 294 13.19 -7.86 42.58
CA GLY A 294 12.12 -7.92 43.58
C GLY A 294 11.56 -9.32 43.85
N SER A 295 11.86 -10.30 42.98
CA SER A 295 11.41 -11.70 43.13
C SER A 295 12.39 -12.57 43.93
N GLU A 296 13.66 -12.18 44.05
CA GLU A 296 14.66 -12.89 44.85
C GLU A 296 14.69 -12.47 46.33
N GLU A 297 14.24 -11.25 46.68
CA GLU A 297 14.18 -10.79 48.08
C GLU A 297 12.97 -11.31 48.87
N GLY A 298 11.95 -11.85 48.20
CA GLY A 298 10.71 -12.34 48.83
C GLY A 298 10.76 -13.76 49.41
N GLN A 299 11.84 -14.54 49.18
CA GLN A 299 11.92 -15.95 49.59
C GLN A 299 12.81 -16.26 50.81
N ASN A 300 13.44 -15.26 51.43
CA ASN A 300 14.40 -15.50 52.54
C ASN A 300 13.89 -15.15 53.96
N ASN A 301 12.59 -14.86 54.15
CA ASN A 301 12.08 -14.39 55.45
C ASN A 301 10.84 -15.13 56.00
N GLU A 302 10.62 -16.39 55.64
CA GLU A 302 9.61 -17.25 56.29
C GLU A 302 10.23 -18.57 56.77
N ASP A 303 11.14 -18.50 57.74
CA ASP A 303 11.53 -19.68 58.52
C ASP A 303 12.12 -19.25 59.87
N ASN A 304 11.29 -18.61 60.70
CA ASN A 304 11.49 -18.58 62.16
C ASN A 304 10.31 -17.86 62.82
N GLN A 305 9.36 -18.64 63.33
CA GLN A 305 8.70 -18.48 64.64
C GLN A 305 7.36 -19.21 64.61
N GLU A 306 7.27 -20.36 65.28
CA GLU A 306 6.12 -20.67 66.14
C GLU A 306 6.46 -21.86 67.04
N THR A 307 6.92 -21.54 68.24
CA THR A 307 6.99 -22.45 69.39
C THR A 307 6.20 -21.82 70.53
N GLU A 308 5.32 -22.61 71.15
CA GLU A 308 4.75 -22.44 72.50
C GLU A 308 3.77 -21.27 72.77
N LYS A 309 2.50 -21.56 73.10
CA LYS A 309 1.99 -21.89 74.48
C LYS A 309 0.46 -21.72 74.61
N SER A 310 -0.22 -22.73 75.17
CA SER A 310 -1.04 -22.71 76.42
C SER A 310 -2.56 -22.74 76.16
N SER A 311 -3.24 -23.89 76.35
CA SER A 311 -4.04 -24.29 77.53
C SER A 311 -5.17 -23.34 77.93
N ASP A 312 -6.44 -23.73 77.77
CA ASP A 312 -7.25 -24.30 78.87
C ASP A 312 -8.72 -24.53 78.47
N ASP A 313 -9.30 -25.50 79.17
CA ASP A 313 -10.68 -26.01 79.16
C ASP A 313 -11.81 -24.95 79.25
N GLN A 314 -12.99 -25.28 78.69
CA GLN A 314 -14.20 -25.60 79.47
C GLN A 314 -15.48 -25.79 78.62
N ASP A 315 -16.13 -26.94 78.87
CA ASP A 315 -17.58 -27.16 79.04
C ASP A 315 -18.60 -26.73 77.96
N LYS A 316 -19.11 -27.70 77.17
CA LYS A 316 -20.40 -28.41 77.37
C LYS A 316 -20.86 -29.17 76.11
#